data_AF-A0A6L3X2L7-F1
#
_entry.id   AF-A0A6L3X2L7-F1
#
_cell.length_a   1.000
_cell.length_b   1.000
_cell.length_c   1.000
_cell.angle_alpha   90.00
_cell.angle_beta   90.00
_cell.angle_gamma   90.00
#
_symmetry.space_group_name_H-M   'P 1'
#
loop_
_entity.id
_entity.type
_entity.pdbx_description
1 polymer ?
#
loop_
_entity_poly.entity_id
_entity_poly.type
_entity_poly.pdbx_seq_one_letter_code
_entity_poly.pdbx_strand_id
1 'polypeptide(L)'
;ETGSPRLERYNGYSALEIVGEAAPGVSTGTAMDIMEKLVQQLPTGFGLEWTAMSYQERLSGAQAPALYALSLLVVFLCLAALYESWSVPFSVMLVVPLGVIGALLAT
;
A
#
# COMPACT_ATOMS: atom_id res chain seq x y z
N GLU A 1 35.29 -12.91 25.66
CA GLU A 1 34.13 -13.65 25.13
C GLU A 1 33.00 -12.66 24.90
N THR A 2 32.89 -12.14 23.68
CA THR A 2 31.80 -11.22 23.29
C THR A 2 30.90 -11.97 22.32
N GLY A 3 30.07 -12.85 22.86
CA GLY A 3 28.96 -13.46 22.12
C GLY A 3 27.73 -12.58 22.28
N SER A 4 27.08 -12.22 21.17
CA SER A 4 25.77 -11.55 21.24
C SER A 4 24.83 -12.41 22.10
N PRO A 5 24.19 -11.87 23.15
CA PRO A 5 23.29 -12.62 24.02
C PRO A 5 22.01 -13.07 23.31
N ARG A 6 21.74 -12.55 22.09
CA ARG A 6 20.58 -12.90 21.29
C ARG A 6 21.01 -13.12 19.84
N LEU A 7 20.70 -14.31 19.32
CA LEU A 7 20.91 -14.66 17.93
C LEU A 7 19.53 -14.63 17.26
N GLU A 8 19.24 -13.52 16.60
CA GLU A 8 17.99 -13.33 15.88
C GLU A 8 18.09 -13.98 14.50
N ARG A 9 17.03 -14.69 14.13
CA ARG A 9 16.91 -15.31 12.81
C ARG A 9 15.57 -14.96 12.20
N TYR A 10 15.59 -14.64 10.92
CA TYR A 10 14.39 -14.44 10.12
C TYR A 10 14.45 -15.36 8.90
N ASN A 11 13.38 -16.14 8.68
CA ASN A 11 13.30 -17.14 7.60
C ASN A 11 14.52 -18.06 7.48
N GLY A 12 15.12 -18.43 8.62
CA GLY A 12 16.29 -19.31 8.67
C GLY A 12 17.64 -18.62 8.47
N TYR A 13 17.69 -17.33 8.13
CA TYR A 13 18.91 -16.53 8.01
C TYR A 13 19.22 -15.78 9.31
N SER A 14 20.50 -15.49 9.58
CA SER A 14 20.88 -14.59 10.68
C SER A 14 20.40 -13.18 10.32
N ALA A 15 19.58 -12.58 11.18
CA ALA A 15 18.94 -11.30 10.92
C ALA A 15 19.08 -10.39 12.14
N LEU A 16 18.83 -9.10 11.94
CA LEU A 16 18.70 -8.11 13.00
C LEU A 16 17.37 -7.38 12.80
N GLU A 17 16.57 -7.29 13.86
CA GLU A 17 15.33 -6.53 13.83
C GLU A 17 15.62 -5.02 13.89
N ILE A 18 15.04 -4.27 12.96
CA ILE A 18 15.10 -2.80 12.92
C ILE A 18 13.67 -2.28 12.98
N VAL A 19 13.42 -1.41 13.98
CA VAL A 19 12.12 -0.75 14.16
C VAL A 19 12.33 0.75 14.03
N GLY A 20 11.42 1.40 13.32
CA GLY A 20 11.43 2.84 13.12
C GLY A 20 10.09 3.33 12.62
N GLU A 21 9.89 4.64 12.66
CA GLU A 21 8.71 5.33 12.18
C GLU A 21 9.06 6.31 11.07
N ALA A 22 8.08 6.63 10.23
CA ALA A 22 8.26 7.65 9.21
C ALA A 22 8.40 9.04 9.86
N ALA A 23 9.23 9.90 9.27
CA ALA A 23 9.33 11.28 9.71
C ALA A 23 7.98 12.01 9.57
N PRO A 24 7.71 13.04 10.41
CA PRO A 24 6.47 13.81 10.30
C PRO A 24 6.24 14.36 8.89
N GLY A 25 5.04 14.15 8.35
CA GLY A 25 4.67 14.58 6.99
C GLY A 25 5.12 13.64 5.86
N VAL A 26 5.77 12.51 6.18
CA VAL A 26 6.18 11.49 5.19
C VAL A 26 5.29 10.26 5.33
N SER A 27 4.88 9.68 4.21
CA SER A 27 4.11 8.43 4.24
C SER A 27 4.98 7.25 4.68
N THR A 28 4.38 6.28 5.34
CA THR A 28 5.00 5.01 5.73
C THR A 28 5.57 4.27 4.52
N GLY A 29 4.81 4.18 3.42
CA GLY A 29 5.31 3.61 2.15
C GLY A 29 6.56 4.31 1.62
N THR A 30 6.65 5.64 1.71
CA THR A 30 7.87 6.37 1.32
C THR A 30 9.06 6.03 2.22
N ALA A 31 8.85 5.91 3.54
CA ALA A 31 9.91 5.51 4.46
C ALA A 31 10.40 4.09 4.16
N MET A 32 9.49 3.17 3.81
CA MET A 32 9.83 1.81 3.39
C MET A 32 10.66 1.80 2.09
N ASP A 33 10.27 2.57 1.08
CA ASP A 33 11.03 2.68 -0.17
C ASP A 33 12.45 3.24 0.07
N ILE A 34 12.62 4.17 1.02
CA ILE A 34 13.93 4.70 1.39
C ILE A 34 14.78 3.64 2.07
N MET A 35 14.21 2.87 3.00
CA MET A 35 14.93 1.77 3.67
C MET A 35 15.43 0.72 2.68
N GLU A 36 14.62 0.35 1.68
CA GLU A 36 15.06 -0.54 0.60
C GLU A 36 16.24 0.05 -0.18
N LYS A 37 16.20 1.35 -0.51
CA LYS A 37 17.31 2.05 -1.19
C LYS A 37 18.58 2.13 -0.35
N LEU A 38 18.46 2.25 0.97
CA LEU A 38 19.62 2.25 1.88
C LEU A 38 20.26 0.87 1.94
N VAL A 39 19.45 -0.19 2.03
CA VAL A 39 19.97 -1.57 2.04
C VAL A 39 20.65 -1.94 0.72
N GLN A 40 20.17 -1.41 -0.40
CA GLN A 40 20.85 -1.58 -1.70
C GLN A 40 22.27 -0.99 -1.75
N GLN A 41 22.63 -0.09 -0.83
CA GLN A 41 23.98 0.49 -0.74
C GLN A 41 24.92 -0.34 0.16
N LEU A 42 24.40 -1.36 0.85
CA LEU A 42 25.21 -2.23 1.69
C LEU A 42 26.02 -3.22 0.83
N PRO A 43 27.11 -3.80 1.39
CA PRO A 43 27.84 -4.87 0.73
C PRO A 43 26.93 -6.03 0.32
N THR A 44 27.32 -6.74 -0.74
CA THR A 44 26.59 -7.94 -1.19
C THR A 44 26.48 -8.97 -0.07
N GLY A 45 25.31 -9.57 0.09
CA GLY A 45 25.03 -10.58 1.13
C GLY A 45 24.09 -10.10 2.23
N PHE A 46 23.79 -8.79 2.28
CA PHE A 46 22.71 -8.25 3.10
C PHE A 46 21.41 -8.17 2.30
N GLY A 47 20.33 -8.62 2.91
CA GLY A 47 18.97 -8.50 2.39
C GLY A 47 18.09 -7.73 3.37
N LEU A 48 16.95 -7.25 2.89
CA LEU A 48 15.91 -6.67 3.70
C LEU A 48 14.64 -7.49 3.53
N GLU A 49 13.96 -7.76 4.63
CA GLU A 49 12.66 -8.40 4.62
C GLU A 49 11.70 -7.68 5.57
N TRP A 50 10.53 -7.30 5.06
CA TRP A 50 9.50 -6.65 5.85
C TRP A 50 8.72 -7.70 6.65
N THR A 51 8.38 -7.36 7.89
CA THR A 51 7.59 -8.24 8.76
C THR A 51 6.36 -7.50 9.32
N ALA A 52 5.43 -8.26 9.90
CA ALA A 52 4.24 -7.77 10.60
C ALA A 52 3.46 -6.68 9.82
N MET A 53 3.35 -5.48 10.39
CA MET A 53 2.55 -4.38 9.83
C MET A 53 3.10 -3.89 8.49
N SER A 54 4.42 -3.70 8.39
CA SER A 54 5.06 -3.26 7.14
C SER A 54 4.90 -4.29 6.02
N TYR A 55 4.94 -5.59 6.36
CA TYR A 55 4.63 -6.65 5.39
C TYR A 55 3.19 -6.56 4.87
N GLN A 56 2.22 -6.37 5.77
CA GLN A 56 0.82 -6.18 5.39
C GLN A 56 0.60 -4.91 4.58
N GLU A 57 1.28 -3.81 4.91
CA GLU A 57 1.23 -2.56 4.16
C GLU A 57 1.73 -2.74 2.73
N ARG A 58 2.84 -3.45 2.53
CA ARG A 58 3.33 -3.80 1.18
C ARG A 58 2.35 -4.66 0.39
N LEU A 59 1.72 -5.64 1.05
CA LEU A 59 0.75 -6.53 0.38
C LEU A 59 -0.58 -5.83 0.05
N SER A 60 -1.08 -5.01 0.96
CA SER A 60 -2.41 -4.39 0.84
C SER A 60 -2.39 -3.04 0.14
N GLY A 61 -1.28 -2.30 0.20
CA GLY A 61 -1.17 -0.93 -0.30
C GLY A 61 -1.52 -0.78 -1.78
N ALA A 62 -1.31 -1.82 -2.59
CA ALA A 62 -1.60 -1.80 -4.02
C ALA A 62 -3.00 -2.30 -4.41
N GLN A 63 -3.79 -2.87 -3.47
CA GLN A 63 -5.06 -3.52 -3.82
C GLN A 63 -6.24 -2.54 -3.93
N ALA A 64 -6.21 -1.45 -3.16
CA ALA A 64 -7.33 -0.51 -3.12
C ALA A 64 -7.71 0.07 -4.49
N PRO A 65 -6.78 0.56 -5.34
CA PRO A 65 -7.14 1.12 -6.65
C PRO A 65 -7.81 0.09 -7.57
N ALA A 66 -7.32 -1.14 -7.60
CA ALA A 66 -7.89 -2.20 -8.42
C ALA A 66 -9.30 -2.58 -7.95
N LEU A 67 -9.51 -2.63 -6.64
CA LEU A 67 -10.81 -2.94 -6.05
C LEU A 67 -11.85 -1.85 -6.33
N TYR A 68 -11.46 -0.56 -6.26
CA TYR A 68 -12.32 0.55 -6.65
C TYR A 68 -12.61 0.58 -8.15
N ALA A 69 -11.63 0.27 -9.01
CA ALA A 69 -11.85 0.19 -10.44
C ALA A 69 -12.86 -0.91 -10.79
N LEU A 70 -12.74 -2.09 -10.17
CA LEU A 70 -13.66 -3.20 -10.36
C LEU A 70 -15.06 -2.85 -9.86
N SER A 71 -15.18 -2.24 -8.67
CA SER A 71 -16.48 -1.86 -8.13
C SER A 71 -17.18 -0.82 -9.01
N LEU A 72 -16.47 0.20 -9.48
CA LEU A 72 -17.00 1.20 -10.41
C LEU A 72 -17.44 0.58 -11.73
N LEU A 73 -16.68 -0.37 -12.27
CA LEU A 73 -17.04 -1.12 -13.47
C LEU A 73 -18.35 -1.90 -13.25
N VAL A 74 -18.47 -2.63 -12.14
CA VAL A 74 -19.68 -3.39 -11.84
C VAL A 74 -20.89 -2.46 -11.68
N VAL A 75 -20.75 -1.34 -10.95
CA VAL A 75 -21.83 -0.35 -10.81
C VAL A 75 -22.22 0.23 -12.18
N PHE A 76 -21.24 0.56 -13.03
CA PHE A 76 -21.49 1.05 -14.38
C PHE A 76 -22.28 0.03 -15.20
N LEU A 77 -21.89 -1.25 -15.20
CA LEU A 77 -22.59 -2.31 -15.94
C LEU A 77 -24.02 -2.53 -15.41
N CYS A 78 -24.23 -2.49 -14.09
CA CYS A 78 -25.56 -2.59 -13.49
C CYS A 78 -26.47 -1.43 -13.94
N LEU A 79 -25.96 -0.20 -13.95
CA LEU A 79 -26.72 0.95 -14.43
C LEU A 79 -26.97 0.87 -15.94
N ALA A 80 -26.00 0.40 -16.73
CA ALA A 80 -26.15 0.25 -18.17
C ALA A 80 -27.26 -0.74 -18.52
N ALA A 81 -27.32 -1.86 -17.81
CA ALA A 81 -28.38 -2.85 -17.95
C ALA A 81 -29.75 -2.31 -17.47
N LEU A 82 -29.79 -1.56 -16.36
CA LEU A 82 -31.03 -1.01 -15.81
C LEU A 82 -31.67 0.07 -16.70
N TYR A 83 -30.85 0.95 -17.26
CA TYR A 83 -31.30 2.06 -18.12
C TYR A 83 -31.30 1.70 -19.61
N GLU A 84 -30.90 0.49 -19.97
CA GLU A 84 -30.75 0.02 -21.35
C GLU A 84 -29.90 0.99 -22.21
N SER A 85 -28.94 1.68 -21.57
CA SER A 85 -28.20 2.79 -22.16
C SER A 85 -26.81 2.92 -21.56
N TRP A 86 -25.81 3.17 -22.40
CA TRP A 86 -24.42 3.39 -21.98
C TRP A 86 -24.14 4.85 -21.58
N SER A 87 -24.96 5.79 -22.05
CA SER A 87 -24.76 7.22 -21.79
C SER A 87 -25.23 7.63 -20.40
N VAL A 88 -26.34 7.06 -19.91
CA VAL A 88 -26.90 7.38 -18.59
C VAL A 88 -25.94 7.02 -17.45
N PRO A 89 -25.34 5.82 -17.39
CA PRO A 89 -24.34 5.47 -16.38
C PRO A 89 -23.13 6.41 -16.40
N PHE A 90 -22.68 6.84 -17.57
CA PHE A 90 -21.56 7.78 -17.69
C PHE A 90 -21.88 9.12 -17.02
N SER A 91 -23.08 9.66 -17.24
CA SER A 91 -23.55 10.89 -16.56
C SER A 91 -23.60 10.72 -15.03
N VAL A 92 -24.01 9.56 -14.53
CA VAL A 92 -24.03 9.26 -13.08
C VAL A 92 -22.61 9.20 -12.51
N MET A 93 -21.65 8.61 -13.23
CA MET A 93 -20.26 8.50 -12.78
C MET A 93 -19.57 9.86 -12.60
N LEU A 94 -20.01 10.90 -13.31
CA LEU A 94 -19.47 12.27 -13.15
C LEU A 94 -19.72 12.87 -11.75
N VAL A 95 -20.61 12.29 -10.95
CA VAL A 95 -20.84 12.72 -9.55
C VAL A 95 -19.73 12.20 -8.62
N VAL A 96 -19.02 11.12 -8.98
CA VAL A 96 -18.01 10.48 -8.11
C VAL A 96 -16.89 11.44 -7.70
N PRO A 97 -16.27 12.24 -8.60
CA PRO A 97 -15.25 13.22 -8.20
C PRO A 97 -15.74 14.25 -7.19
N LEU A 98 -16.99 14.72 -7.29
CA LEU A 98 -17.56 15.64 -6.31
C LEU A 98 -17.66 14.97 -4.92
N GLY A 99 -18.05 13.70 -4.88
CA GLY A 99 -18.07 12.92 -3.64
C GLY A 99 -16.69 12.75 -3.01
N VAL A 100 -15.66 12.48 -3.83
CA VAL A 100 -14.27 12.38 -3.38
C VAL A 100 -13.77 13.71 -2.81
N ILE A 101 -14.01 14.83 -3.50
CA ILE A 101 -13.64 16.17 -3.01
C ILE A 101 -14.34 16.47 -1.69
N GLY A 102 -15.63 16.17 -1.57
CA GLY A 102 -16.38 16.37 -0.32
C GLY A 102 -15.82 15.55 0.84
N ALA A 103 -15.44 14.28 0.58
CA ALA A 103 -14.81 13.43 1.58
C ALA A 103 -13.45 13.98 2.03
N LEU A 104 -12.58 14.37 1.07
CA LEU A 104 -11.26 14.91 1.35
C LEU A 104 -11.28 16.26 2.09
N LEU A 105 -12.29 17.10 1.85
CA LEU A 105 -12.43 18.38 2.56
C LEU A 105 -12.96 18.22 3.98
N ALA A 106 -13.69 17.13 4.26
CA ALA A 106 -14.25 16.85 5.56
C ALA A 106 -13.26 16.14 6.50
N THR A 107 -12.23 15.50 5.95
CA THR A 107 -11.15 14.80 6.67
C THR A 107 -9.91 15.67 6.82
#